data_AF-U9TP59-F1
#
_entry.id   AF-U9TP59-F1
#
_cell.length_a   1.000
_cell.length_b   1.000
_cell.length_c   1.000
_cell.angle_alpha   90.00
_cell.angle_beta   90.00
_cell.angle_gamma   90.00
#
_symmetry.space_group_name_H-M   'P 1'
#
loop_
_entity.id
_entity.type
_entity.pdbx_description
1 polymer ?
#
loop_
_entity_poly.entity_id
_entity_poly.type
_entity_poly.pdbx_seq_one_letter_code
_entity_poly.pdbx_strand_id
1 'polypeptide(L)'
;DKGYLNFNNFNVESTDPTINSTISPDIQNVKINFYGPVELSDGNLTIYQLIDNQPYLRQYITKSSCTVSIDGKTVIAKILDSTFSVSGGIYYIKMDNNFVRDKTYKESLLGIRDNIWSFNVKQKEVPFAPSMNGLLRLTPDAKAIPVPRSRLTSDEKNQLDLSVNEKQYLISIGVEETRVDNDYLSVETVFNNINTMVKSKDLTLINDGQASKYLDQSYGFIRTLDLWKTYKYKLLSIFLIIGLLIVLFFFARRRNSNGNNIAILQLGLIIFDLVIDITFVNYNAKDVPVLYFPRYDNFNFHLLFFH
;
A
#
# COMPACT_ATOMS: atom_id res chain seq x y z
N ASP A 1 13.75 45.41 4.34
CA ASP A 1 14.01 44.58 5.52
C ASP A 1 13.93 43.10 5.17
N LYS A 2 15.08 42.43 4.99
CA LYS A 2 15.13 40.97 4.85
C LYS A 2 15.02 40.39 6.27
N GLY A 3 13.79 40.14 6.71
CA GLY A 3 13.52 39.52 8.00
C GLY A 3 14.29 38.21 8.11
N TYR A 4 15.32 38.19 8.94
CA TYR A 4 16.05 36.98 9.29
C TYR A 4 15.05 36.02 9.92
N LEU A 5 14.59 35.04 9.15
CA LEU A 5 13.82 33.90 9.67
C LEU A 5 14.80 33.10 10.53
N ASN A 6 14.83 33.43 11.82
CA ASN A 6 15.69 32.77 12.78
C ASN A 6 15.04 31.43 13.16
N PHE A 7 15.79 30.34 13.08
CA PHE A 7 15.37 29.00 13.51
C PHE A 7 15.09 28.93 15.03
N ASN A 8 15.28 30.05 15.76
CA ASN A 8 15.40 30.12 17.21
C ASN A 8 16.45 29.13 17.74
N ASN A 9 17.49 28.93 16.92
CA ASN A 9 18.61 28.04 17.17
C ASN A 9 19.86 28.65 16.54
N PHE A 10 20.79 29.10 17.38
CA PHE A 10 21.99 29.81 16.94
C PHE A 10 23.03 28.91 16.26
N ASN A 11 22.86 27.59 16.31
CA ASN A 11 23.79 26.64 15.71
C ASN A 11 23.42 26.29 14.27
N VAL A 12 22.17 26.53 13.86
CA VAL A 12 21.67 26.25 12.51
C VAL A 12 21.91 27.47 11.62
N GLU A 13 22.70 27.29 10.57
CA GLU A 13 23.01 28.32 9.58
C GLU A 13 21.91 28.40 8.51
N SER A 14 21.50 27.27 7.95
CA SER A 14 20.47 27.22 6.91
C SER A 14 19.86 25.83 6.77
N THR A 15 18.73 25.76 6.08
CA THR A 15 18.04 24.50 5.77
C THR A 15 17.64 24.43 4.30
N ASP A 16 17.53 23.20 3.81
CA ASP A 16 16.94 22.86 2.52
C ASP A 16 15.88 21.79 2.76
N PRO A 17 14.57 22.08 2.64
CA PRO A 17 13.97 23.32 2.14
C PRO A 17 14.25 24.54 3.01
N THR A 18 14.27 25.73 2.40
CA THR A 18 14.32 26.98 3.17
C THR A 18 12.95 27.28 3.80
N ILE A 19 12.94 27.95 4.96
CA ILE A 19 11.70 28.38 5.63
C ILE A 19 10.84 29.21 4.65
N ASN A 20 9.53 28.97 4.65
CA ASN A 20 8.51 29.60 3.81
C ASN A 20 8.72 29.42 2.29
N SER A 21 9.60 28.50 1.88
CA SER A 21 9.79 28.16 0.46
C SER A 21 8.65 27.28 -0.06
N THR A 22 8.64 27.06 -1.38
CA THR A 22 7.71 26.14 -2.04
C THR A 22 8.51 25.08 -2.80
N ILE A 23 8.31 23.81 -2.46
CA ILE A 23 9.13 22.69 -2.96
C ILE A 23 8.35 21.71 -3.83
N SER A 24 9.09 20.90 -4.60
CA SER A 24 8.51 19.73 -5.27
C SER A 24 8.14 18.66 -4.22
N PRO A 25 7.02 17.92 -4.40
CA PRO A 25 6.70 16.77 -3.55
C PRO A 25 7.71 15.61 -3.69
N ASP A 26 8.55 15.60 -4.74
CA ASP A 26 9.45 14.49 -5.07
C ASP A 26 10.86 14.64 -4.48
N ILE A 27 11.06 15.54 -3.51
CA ILE A 27 12.37 15.69 -2.88
C ILE A 27 12.71 14.42 -2.09
N GLN A 28 13.93 13.93 -2.28
CA GLN A 28 14.38 12.69 -1.63
C GLN A 28 15.11 12.94 -0.31
N ASN A 29 15.56 14.17 -0.07
CA ASN A 29 16.33 14.52 1.11
C ASN A 29 15.99 15.93 1.58
N VAL A 30 16.11 16.14 2.89
CA VAL A 30 16.19 17.46 3.51
C VAL A 30 17.57 17.63 4.13
N LYS A 31 18.03 18.87 4.23
CA LYS A 31 19.36 19.21 4.74
C LYS A 31 19.29 20.28 5.81
N ILE A 32 20.17 20.13 6.80
CA ILE A 32 20.37 21.11 7.86
C ILE A 32 21.86 21.44 7.89
N ASN A 33 22.20 22.69 7.65
CA ASN A 33 23.56 23.21 7.68
C ASN A 33 23.81 23.88 9.04
N PHE A 34 24.90 23.49 9.68
CA PHE A 34 25.34 24.03 10.97
C PHE A 34 26.58 24.90 10.81
N TYR A 35 26.73 25.91 11.66
CA TYR A 35 27.93 26.76 11.65
C TYR A 35 29.21 25.98 12.01
N GLY A 36 29.09 25.03 12.94
CA GLY A 36 30.16 24.16 13.42
C GLY A 36 29.98 22.70 13.00
N PRO A 37 31.05 21.88 13.05
CA PRO A 37 30.94 20.44 12.80
C PRO A 37 30.12 19.73 13.87
N VAL A 38 29.21 18.86 13.42
CA VAL A 38 28.30 18.10 14.27
C VAL A 38 28.43 16.59 14.09
N GLU A 39 27.84 15.85 15.01
CA GLU A 39 27.60 14.41 14.88
C GLU A 39 26.16 14.04 15.30
N LEU A 40 25.61 12.98 14.68
CA LEU A 40 24.26 12.51 14.96
C LEU A 40 24.16 11.87 16.36
N SER A 41 23.13 12.24 17.11
CA SER A 41 22.80 11.65 18.42
C SER A 41 21.41 11.00 18.41
N ASP A 42 20.66 11.13 19.50
CA ASP A 42 19.51 10.25 19.82
C ASP A 42 18.16 10.93 19.58
N GLY A 43 18.15 12.26 19.43
CA GLY A 43 16.95 12.98 19.00
C GLY A 43 16.58 12.63 17.57
N ASN A 44 15.35 12.97 17.16
CA ASN A 44 14.81 12.68 15.84
C ASN A 44 14.44 13.97 15.08
N LEU A 45 14.28 13.85 13.75
CA LEU A 45 13.46 14.79 13.00
C LEU A 45 12.05 14.22 12.87
N THR A 46 11.07 15.10 12.95
CA THR A 46 9.67 14.72 12.82
C THR A 46 8.97 15.64 11.83
N ILE A 47 8.38 15.05 10.79
CA ILE A 47 7.74 15.79 9.68
C ILE A 47 6.24 15.74 9.86
N TYR A 48 5.62 16.92 9.86
CA TYR A 48 4.19 17.09 9.98
C TYR A 48 3.61 17.79 8.76
N GLN A 49 2.40 17.39 8.39
CA GLN A 49 1.52 18.17 7.51
C GLN A 49 0.50 18.92 8.36
N LEU A 50 0.22 20.18 8.02
CA LEU A 50 -0.86 20.95 8.61
C LEU A 50 -2.11 20.86 7.73
N ILE A 51 -3.20 20.37 8.32
CA ILE A 51 -4.54 20.35 7.71
C ILE A 51 -5.48 20.97 8.73
N ASP A 52 -6.22 22.01 8.36
CA ASP A 52 -7.11 22.76 9.27
C ASP A 52 -6.43 23.17 10.59
N ASN A 53 -5.17 23.60 10.49
CA ASN A 53 -4.32 23.99 11.63
C ASN A 53 -4.02 22.85 12.63
N GLN A 54 -4.30 21.60 12.27
CA GLN A 54 -3.96 20.41 13.05
C GLN A 54 -2.74 19.71 12.45
N PRO A 55 -1.74 19.31 13.27
CA PRO A 55 -0.56 18.62 12.78
C PRO A 55 -0.83 17.12 12.60
N TYR A 56 -0.56 16.62 11.41
CA TYR A 56 -0.61 15.20 11.06
C TYR A 56 0.81 14.71 10.79
N LEU A 57 1.27 13.76 11.60
CA LEU A 57 2.60 13.19 11.42
C LEU A 57 2.68 12.43 10.08
N ARG A 58 3.80 12.63 9.37
CA ARG A 58 4.08 12.01 8.08
C ARG A 58 5.28 11.09 8.12
N GLN A 59 6.34 11.49 8.83
CA GLN A 59 7.55 10.69 8.94
C GLN A 59 8.32 11.00 10.23
N TYR A 60 8.81 9.94 10.88
CA TYR A 60 9.90 10.00 11.85
C TYR A 60 11.23 9.74 11.13
N ILE A 61 12.24 10.57 11.39
CA ILE A 61 13.59 10.38 10.86
C ILE A 61 14.54 10.21 12.03
N THR A 62 15.05 8.99 12.14
CA THR A 62 16.04 8.62 13.15
C THR A 62 17.45 8.71 12.56
N LYS A 63 18.46 8.56 13.42
CA LYS A 63 19.88 8.55 13.05
C LYS A 63 20.23 7.62 11.88
N SER A 64 19.57 6.46 11.76
CA SER A 64 19.84 5.49 10.68
C SER A 64 19.43 5.98 9.28
N SER A 65 18.52 6.98 9.22
CA SER A 65 18.05 7.59 7.98
C SER A 65 18.81 8.87 7.61
N CYS A 66 19.86 9.20 8.37
CA CYS A 66 20.65 10.41 8.22
C CYS A 66 22.11 10.09 7.89
N THR A 67 22.73 10.99 7.14
CA THR A 67 24.18 11.02 6.91
C THR A 67 24.72 12.42 7.21
N VAL A 68 26.00 12.49 7.58
CA VAL A 68 26.71 13.76 7.76
C VAL A 68 27.69 13.93 6.61
N SER A 69 27.73 15.12 6.03
CA SER A 69 28.69 15.48 4.99
C SER A 69 30.15 15.37 5.46
N ILE A 70 31.07 15.34 4.50
CA ILE A 70 32.51 15.18 4.76
C ILE A 70 33.07 16.32 5.61
N ASP A 71 32.59 17.55 5.40
CA ASP A 71 32.96 18.73 6.21
C ASP A 71 32.40 18.67 7.64
N GLY A 72 31.53 17.71 7.95
CA GLY A 72 30.90 17.53 9.25
C GLY A 72 29.81 18.53 9.56
N LYS A 73 29.45 19.45 8.66
CA LYS A 73 28.56 20.58 8.96
C LYS A 73 27.14 20.41 8.42
N THR A 74 26.92 19.50 7.48
CA THR A 74 25.61 19.28 6.86
C THR A 74 25.07 17.93 7.28
N VAL A 75 23.88 17.91 7.87
CA VAL A 75 23.11 16.68 8.05
C VAL A 75 22.15 16.53 6.88
N ILE A 76 22.15 15.36 6.26
CA ILE A 76 21.28 14.99 5.14
C ILE A 76 20.35 13.89 5.64
N ALA A 77 19.05 14.15 5.62
CA ALA A 77 18.02 13.24 6.10
C ALA A 77 17.18 12.74 4.93
N LYS A 78 16.99 11.42 4.83
CA LYS A 78 16.21 10.78 3.76
C LYS A 78 14.71 10.93 3.98
N ILE A 79 14.00 11.23 2.90
CA ILE A 79 12.55 11.40 2.87
C ILE A 79 11.91 10.20 2.17
N LEU A 80 10.81 9.69 2.74
CA LEU A 80 10.00 8.67 2.09
C LEU A 80 9.13 9.31 1.00
N ASP A 81 8.93 8.60 -0.11
CA ASP A 81 8.06 9.04 -1.22
C ASP A 81 6.63 9.39 -0.77
N SER A 82 6.15 8.78 0.32
CA SER A 82 4.84 9.03 0.90
C SER A 82 4.73 10.33 1.71
N THR A 83 5.84 10.94 2.11
CA THR A 83 5.89 12.03 3.11
C THR A 83 5.22 13.32 2.61
N PHE A 84 5.65 13.80 1.45
CA PHE A 84 5.14 15.02 0.82
C PHE A 84 4.14 14.74 -0.29
N SER A 85 3.50 13.56 -0.25
CA SER A 85 2.63 13.10 -1.31
C SER A 85 1.33 13.90 -1.45
N VAL A 86 0.88 14.59 -0.39
CA VAL A 86 -0.27 15.50 -0.46
C VAL A 86 0.19 16.82 -1.08
N SER A 87 -0.08 16.95 -2.38
CA SER A 87 0.27 18.14 -3.13
C SER A 87 -0.56 19.36 -2.68
N GLY A 88 0.04 20.56 -2.69
CA GLY A 88 -0.61 21.79 -2.22
C GLY A 88 -0.69 21.95 -0.70
N GLY A 89 -0.11 21.03 0.08
CA GLY A 89 -0.11 21.07 1.55
C GLY A 89 0.96 21.97 2.16
N ILE A 90 0.70 22.41 3.40
CA ILE A 90 1.68 23.08 4.26
C ILE A 90 2.33 22.02 5.15
N TYR A 91 3.65 22.04 5.25
CA TYR A 91 4.43 21.10 6.05
C TYR A 91 5.39 21.85 6.97
N TYR A 92 5.76 21.20 8.08
CA TYR A 92 6.90 21.64 8.89
C TYR A 92 7.71 20.47 9.40
N ILE A 93 8.98 20.74 9.70
CA ILE A 93 9.91 19.77 10.27
C ILE A 93 10.33 20.25 11.65
N LYS A 94 10.07 19.41 12.64
CA LYS A 94 10.59 19.57 14.00
C LYS A 94 11.93 18.83 14.09
N MET A 95 12.91 19.47 14.72
CA MET A 95 14.16 18.83 15.12
C MET A 95 14.18 18.77 16.64
N ASP A 96 14.33 17.58 17.22
CA ASP A 96 14.40 17.43 18.67
C ASP A 96 15.71 18.02 19.22
N ASN A 97 15.68 18.43 20.50
CA ASN A 97 16.92 18.67 21.23
C ASN A 97 17.74 17.38 21.25
N ASN A 98 19.07 17.49 21.21
CA ASN A 98 19.97 16.34 21.13
C ASN A 98 19.78 15.47 19.87
N PHE A 99 19.18 16.00 18.79
CA PHE A 99 19.24 15.37 17.46
C PHE A 99 20.70 15.28 16.96
N VAL A 100 21.46 16.35 17.19
CA VAL A 100 22.90 16.42 16.93
C VAL A 100 23.66 16.91 18.16
N ARG A 101 24.96 16.62 18.18
CA ARG A 101 25.91 17.14 19.15
C ARG A 101 27.04 17.87 18.45
N ASP A 102 27.64 18.83 19.14
CA ASP A 102 28.91 19.39 18.69
C ASP A 102 29.97 18.28 18.64
N LYS A 103 30.69 18.18 17.52
CA LYS A 103 31.64 17.07 17.30
C LYS A 103 32.83 17.12 18.25
N THR A 104 33.24 18.31 18.69
CA THR A 104 34.43 18.55 19.52
C THR A 104 34.08 18.44 21.00
N TYR A 105 33.06 19.19 21.44
CA TYR A 105 32.68 19.31 22.84
C TYR A 105 31.71 18.23 23.32
N LYS A 106 31.11 17.48 22.37
CA LYS A 106 30.11 16.43 22.65
C LYS A 106 28.84 16.95 23.33
N GLU A 107 28.61 18.26 23.23
CA GLU A 107 27.44 18.94 23.80
C GLU A 107 26.21 18.73 22.90
N SER A 108 25.07 18.41 23.52
CA SER A 108 23.78 18.31 22.84
C SER A 108 23.30 19.66 22.35
N LEU A 109 23.03 19.77 21.05
CA LEU A 109 22.53 21.01 20.47
C LEU A 109 21.02 21.10 20.61
N LEU A 110 20.54 22.34 20.72
CA LEU A 110 19.12 22.65 20.66
C LEU A 110 18.53 22.22 19.32
N GLY A 111 17.24 21.90 19.36
CA GLY A 111 16.44 21.54 18.21
C GLY A 111 15.89 22.73 17.43
N ILE A 112 14.97 22.44 16.50
CA ILE A 112 14.12 23.42 15.81
C ILE A 112 12.70 23.14 16.28
N ARG A 113 12.04 24.15 16.87
CA ARG A 113 10.70 23.99 17.44
C ARG A 113 9.63 23.85 16.35
N ASP A 114 8.47 23.38 16.78
CA ASP A 114 7.29 23.20 15.93
C ASP A 114 6.96 24.49 15.15
N ASN A 115 6.48 24.32 13.91
CA ASN A 115 6.07 25.38 12.99
C ASN A 115 7.16 26.41 12.56
N ILE A 116 8.39 26.33 13.08
CA ILE A 116 9.48 27.24 12.67
C ILE A 116 9.98 26.89 11.27
N TRP A 117 10.40 25.64 11.06
CA TRP A 117 10.86 25.18 9.74
C TRP A 117 9.68 24.67 8.93
N SER A 118 8.88 25.61 8.41
CA SER A 118 7.68 25.36 7.60
C SER A 118 7.88 25.74 6.13
N PHE A 119 7.19 25.06 5.22
CA PHE A 119 7.24 25.27 3.77
C PHE A 119 5.98 24.71 3.09
N ASN A 120 5.78 25.11 1.84
CA ASN A 120 4.67 24.65 1.01
C ASN A 120 5.14 23.57 0.03
N VAL A 121 4.28 22.61 -0.28
CA VAL A 121 4.51 21.63 -1.34
C VAL A 121 3.71 22.01 -2.57
N LYS A 122 4.33 22.04 -3.75
CA LYS A 122 3.67 22.37 -5.01
C LYS A 122 2.49 21.43 -5.26
N GLN A 123 1.39 21.99 -5.77
CA GLN A 123 0.29 21.21 -6.29
C GLN A 123 0.74 20.47 -7.57
N LYS A 124 0.38 19.19 -7.68
CA LYS A 124 0.54 18.42 -8.91
C LYS A 124 -0.84 18.23 -9.53
N GLU A 125 -0.93 18.42 -10.84
CA GLU A 125 -2.12 18.00 -11.57
C GLU A 125 -2.20 16.47 -11.56
N VAL A 126 -3.38 15.95 -11.22
CA VAL A 126 -3.63 14.52 -11.13
C VAL A 126 -4.41 14.09 -12.36
N PRO A 127 -3.84 13.28 -13.28
CA PRO A 127 -4.62 12.73 -14.37
C PRO A 127 -5.67 11.76 -13.84
N PHE A 128 -6.79 11.61 -14.56
CA PHE A 128 -7.79 10.60 -14.27
C PHE A 128 -7.16 9.21 -14.20
N ALA A 129 -7.47 8.46 -13.15
CA ALA A 129 -7.04 7.08 -12.97
C ALA A 129 -8.23 6.23 -12.48
N PRO A 130 -8.50 5.06 -13.10
CA PRO A 130 -9.54 4.16 -12.67
C PRO A 130 -9.22 3.54 -11.30
N SER A 131 -10.24 3.04 -10.61
CA SER A 131 -10.09 2.40 -9.30
C SER A 131 -9.15 1.18 -9.34
N MET A 132 -8.52 0.89 -8.22
CA MET A 132 -7.56 -0.22 -8.09
C MET A 132 -7.66 -0.86 -6.71
N ASN A 133 -7.55 -2.19 -6.68
CA ASN A 133 -7.56 -2.97 -5.45
C ASN A 133 -6.17 -3.48 -5.10
N GLY A 134 -5.89 -3.55 -3.80
CA GLY A 134 -4.61 -3.99 -3.26
C GLY A 134 -4.79 -4.88 -2.05
N LEU A 135 -3.82 -5.76 -1.85
CA LEU A 135 -3.75 -6.69 -0.74
C LEU A 135 -2.75 -6.15 0.28
N LEU A 136 -3.26 -5.85 1.47
CA LEU A 136 -2.48 -5.64 2.69
C LEU A 136 -2.62 -6.86 3.58
N ARG A 137 -1.62 -7.16 4.41
CA ARG A 137 -1.80 -8.11 5.51
C ARG A 137 -2.18 -7.35 6.78
N LEU A 138 -3.48 -7.05 7.02
CA LEU A 138 -3.93 -6.29 8.22
C LEU A 138 -5.44 -6.21 8.50
N THR A 139 -5.83 -6.31 9.78
CA THR A 139 -7.20 -6.14 10.32
C THR A 139 -7.51 -4.68 10.76
N PRO A 140 -8.78 -4.29 11.03
CA PRO A 140 -9.26 -2.93 10.75
C PRO A 140 -8.95 -1.90 11.86
N ASP A 141 -8.14 -0.89 11.56
CA ASP A 141 -8.47 0.56 11.59
C ASP A 141 -7.23 1.41 11.30
N ALA A 142 -7.31 2.45 10.44
CA ALA A 142 -6.18 3.34 10.17
C ALA A 142 -6.58 4.79 9.84
N LYS A 143 -6.18 5.75 10.68
CA LYS A 143 -6.13 7.20 10.36
C LYS A 143 -4.76 7.64 9.80
N ALA A 144 -3.85 6.71 9.53
CA ALA A 144 -2.48 6.99 9.13
C ALA A 144 -2.33 7.43 7.66
N ILE A 145 -3.24 7.02 6.77
CA ILE A 145 -3.10 7.20 5.32
C ILE A 145 -3.57 8.61 4.91
N PRO A 146 -2.80 9.36 4.10
CA PRO A 146 -3.14 10.71 3.57
C PRO A 146 -4.32 10.77 2.58
N VAL A 147 -5.32 9.90 2.71
CA VAL A 147 -6.42 9.75 1.76
C VAL A 147 -7.75 9.79 2.50
N PRO A 148 -8.79 10.49 1.97
CA PRO A 148 -10.11 10.49 2.58
C PRO A 148 -10.65 9.07 2.75
N ARG A 149 -11.29 8.77 3.90
CA ARG A 149 -11.89 7.45 4.13
C ARG A 149 -12.91 7.05 3.06
N SER A 150 -13.59 8.02 2.43
CA SER A 150 -14.54 7.79 1.32
C SER A 150 -13.89 7.25 0.04
N ARG A 151 -12.55 7.38 -0.10
CA ARG A 151 -11.77 6.84 -1.23
C ARG A 151 -11.21 5.45 -0.95
N LEU A 152 -11.37 4.94 0.27
CA LEU A 152 -10.90 3.62 0.68
C LEU A 152 -12.09 2.70 0.88
N THR A 153 -12.05 1.54 0.23
CA THR A 153 -13.05 0.49 0.39
C THR A 153 -12.41 -0.77 0.96
N SER A 154 -13.20 -1.57 1.66
CA SER A 154 -12.80 -2.90 2.09
C SER A 154 -13.95 -3.84 1.78
N ASP A 155 -13.64 -5.05 1.34
CA ASP A 155 -14.62 -6.12 1.20
C ASP A 155 -14.89 -6.84 2.54
N GLU A 156 -14.24 -6.41 3.62
CA GLU A 156 -14.28 -6.97 4.98
C GLU A 156 -13.89 -8.46 5.06
N LYS A 157 -13.33 -8.99 3.96
CA LYS A 157 -12.95 -10.39 3.85
C LYS A 157 -11.46 -10.53 4.11
N ASN A 158 -11.15 -11.59 4.85
CA ASN A 158 -9.78 -11.98 5.13
C ASN A 158 -9.53 -13.32 4.46
N GLN A 159 -8.41 -13.42 3.75
CA GLN A 159 -7.92 -14.66 3.17
C GLN A 159 -6.77 -15.18 4.01
N LEU A 160 -6.79 -16.46 4.36
CA LEU A 160 -5.65 -17.11 5.01
C LEU A 160 -4.55 -17.33 3.98
N ASP A 161 -3.36 -16.82 4.27
CA ASP A 161 -2.17 -17.08 3.47
C ASP A 161 -1.42 -18.28 4.06
N LEU A 162 -1.35 -19.34 3.28
CA LEU A 162 -0.66 -20.60 3.59
C LEU A 162 0.62 -20.78 2.79
N SER A 163 1.02 -19.78 1.99
CA SER A 163 2.30 -19.80 1.25
C SER A 163 3.52 -19.63 2.18
N VAL A 164 3.27 -19.25 3.43
CA VAL A 164 4.25 -19.02 4.49
C VAL A 164 4.07 -20.02 5.63
N ASN A 165 5.15 -20.33 6.35
CA ASN A 165 5.14 -21.32 7.43
C ASN A 165 4.26 -20.93 8.63
N GLU A 166 4.02 -19.63 8.82
CA GLU A 166 3.16 -19.09 9.86
C GLU A 166 1.83 -18.63 9.27
N LYS A 167 0.72 -18.91 9.96
CA LYS A 167 -0.61 -18.49 9.51
C LYS A 167 -0.70 -16.97 9.47
N GLN A 168 -0.88 -16.42 8.28
CA GLN A 168 -1.03 -14.98 8.07
C GLN A 168 -2.36 -14.68 7.37
N TYR A 169 -2.86 -13.44 7.50
CA TYR A 169 -4.11 -13.02 6.89
C TYR A 169 -3.85 -11.91 5.86
N LEU A 170 -4.40 -12.08 4.66
CA LEU A 170 -4.47 -11.10 3.58
C LEU A 170 -5.83 -10.42 3.62
N ILE A 171 -5.82 -9.11 3.40
CA ILE A 171 -6.98 -8.22 3.52
C ILE A 171 -6.96 -7.27 2.33
N SER A 172 -8.11 -7.16 1.68
CA SER A 172 -8.26 -6.34 0.48
C SER A 172 -8.67 -4.92 0.88
N ILE A 173 -7.90 -3.95 0.38
CA ILE A 173 -8.26 -2.54 0.45
C ILE A 173 -8.33 -2.01 -0.99
N GLY A 174 -9.51 -1.51 -1.36
CA GLY A 174 -9.76 -0.80 -2.60
C GLY A 174 -9.45 0.68 -2.47
N VAL A 175 -8.93 1.26 -3.55
CA VAL A 175 -8.79 2.70 -3.73
C VAL A 175 -9.70 3.12 -4.88
N GLU A 176 -10.70 3.93 -4.56
CA GLU A 176 -11.66 4.44 -5.53
C GLU A 176 -10.99 5.36 -6.55
N GLU A 177 -11.61 5.52 -7.72
CA GLU A 177 -11.11 6.36 -8.81
C GLU A 177 -10.98 7.83 -8.42
N THR A 178 -10.15 8.56 -9.18
CA THR A 178 -10.00 10.01 -9.02
C THR A 178 -11.28 10.72 -9.50
N ARG A 179 -11.98 11.42 -8.61
CA ARG A 179 -13.07 12.33 -9.00
C ARG A 179 -12.48 13.70 -9.35
N VAL A 180 -12.76 14.15 -10.57
CA VAL A 180 -12.12 15.28 -11.28
C VAL A 180 -12.16 16.60 -10.48
N ASP A 181 -13.05 16.75 -9.51
CA ASP A 181 -13.34 18.06 -8.91
C ASP A 181 -12.65 18.36 -7.57
N ASN A 182 -11.97 17.40 -6.92
CA ASN A 182 -11.29 17.67 -5.62
C ASN A 182 -10.18 16.67 -5.23
N ASP A 183 -9.81 15.73 -6.10
CA ASP A 183 -8.83 14.71 -5.73
C ASP A 183 -7.39 15.14 -6.04
N TYR A 184 -6.64 15.39 -4.97
CA TYR A 184 -5.23 15.81 -4.98
C TYR A 184 -4.23 14.64 -5.08
N LEU A 185 -4.71 13.38 -5.20
CA LEU A 185 -3.92 12.15 -5.26
C LEU A 185 -4.44 11.17 -6.31
N SER A 186 -3.56 10.70 -7.20
CA SER A 186 -3.89 9.60 -8.14
C SER A 186 -4.00 8.27 -7.41
N VAL A 187 -4.81 7.34 -7.95
CA VAL A 187 -4.90 5.96 -7.44
C VAL A 187 -3.53 5.31 -7.32
N GLU A 188 -2.69 5.46 -8.34
CA GLU A 188 -1.31 4.96 -8.36
C GLU A 188 -0.46 5.53 -7.21
N THR A 189 -0.56 6.84 -6.97
CA THR A 189 0.16 7.51 -5.88
C THR A 189 -0.30 6.99 -4.52
N VAL A 190 -1.59 6.80 -4.32
CA VAL A 190 -2.13 6.23 -3.09
C VAL A 190 -1.56 4.83 -2.84
N PHE A 191 -1.54 3.98 -3.87
CA PHE A 191 -0.96 2.65 -3.79
C PHE A 191 0.51 2.67 -3.37
N ASN A 192 1.31 3.47 -4.06
CA ASN A 192 2.73 3.55 -3.80
C ASN A 192 3.00 4.15 -2.41
N ASN A 193 2.22 5.14 -1.99
CA ASN A 193 2.31 5.72 -0.65
C ASN A 193 2.02 4.68 0.44
N ILE A 194 0.91 3.95 0.34
CA ILE A 194 0.55 2.92 1.32
C ILE A 194 1.65 1.85 1.36
N ASN A 195 2.12 1.38 0.21
CA ASN A 195 3.20 0.42 0.13
C ASN A 195 4.48 0.92 0.82
N THR A 196 4.90 2.16 0.56
CA THR A 196 6.06 2.79 1.21
C THR A 196 5.86 2.92 2.72
N MET A 197 4.67 3.34 3.16
CA MET A 197 4.35 3.43 4.60
C MET A 197 4.42 2.06 5.28
N VAL A 198 3.89 1.00 4.66
CA VAL A 198 3.95 -0.37 5.19
C VAL A 198 5.40 -0.87 5.27
N LYS A 199 6.18 -0.68 4.19
CA LYS A 199 7.59 -1.11 4.11
C LYS A 199 8.52 -0.32 5.02
N SER A 200 8.11 0.87 5.44
CA SER A 200 8.84 1.73 6.36
C SER A 200 8.00 2.04 7.61
N LYS A 201 7.23 1.05 8.10
CA LYS A 201 6.24 1.26 9.16
C LYS A 201 6.81 1.93 10.41
N ASP A 202 8.01 1.55 10.83
CA ASP A 202 8.68 2.12 12.01
C ASP A 202 8.98 3.62 11.90
N LEU A 203 8.96 4.17 10.67
CA LEU A 203 9.20 5.56 10.37
C LEU A 203 7.91 6.36 10.12
N THR A 204 6.73 5.74 10.25
CA THR A 204 5.45 6.40 9.92
C THR A 204 4.40 6.13 10.98
N LEU A 205 3.34 6.94 11.01
CA LEU A 205 2.18 6.74 11.90
C LEU A 205 1.49 5.37 11.73
N ILE A 206 1.77 4.63 10.67
CA ILE A 206 1.12 3.35 10.43
C ILE A 206 1.48 2.33 11.52
N ASN A 207 2.61 2.49 12.21
CA ASN A 207 2.98 1.61 13.31
C ASN A 207 2.26 1.91 14.64
N ASP A 208 1.61 3.07 14.76
CA ASP A 208 0.96 3.48 16.01
C ASP A 208 -0.51 3.00 16.11
N GLY A 209 -1.07 2.52 15.01
CA GLY A 209 -2.43 1.96 15.01
C GLY A 209 -2.49 0.62 15.75
N GLN A 210 -3.59 0.39 16.46
CA GLN A 210 -3.81 -0.80 17.29
C GLN A 210 -3.58 -2.10 16.50
N ALA A 211 -4.10 -2.15 15.27
CA ALA A 211 -3.93 -3.27 14.36
C ALA A 211 -2.75 -3.06 13.40
N SER A 212 -2.52 -1.84 12.93
CA SER A 212 -1.57 -1.60 11.84
C SER A 212 -0.09 -1.80 12.21
N LYS A 213 0.24 -1.80 13.50
CA LYS A 213 1.56 -2.24 13.99
C LYS A 213 1.96 -3.66 13.59
N TYR A 214 0.97 -4.53 13.35
CA TYR A 214 1.18 -5.92 12.92
C TYR A 214 1.33 -6.09 11.40
N LEU A 215 1.44 -4.99 10.64
CA LEU A 215 1.75 -5.05 9.22
C LEU A 215 3.01 -5.85 8.96
N ASP A 216 2.90 -6.76 8.00
CA ASP A 216 4.05 -7.41 7.41
C ASP A 216 4.79 -6.42 6.49
N GLN A 217 5.83 -5.82 7.06
CA GLN A 217 6.72 -4.88 6.38
C GLN A 217 7.41 -5.52 5.16
N SER A 218 7.68 -6.82 5.21
CA SER A 218 8.37 -7.54 4.12
C SER A 218 7.45 -7.78 2.92
N TYR A 219 6.15 -7.98 3.18
CA TYR A 219 5.14 -8.16 2.14
C TYR A 219 4.76 -6.84 1.45
N GLY A 220 4.53 -5.77 2.22
CA GLY A 220 4.12 -4.48 1.68
C GLY A 220 2.64 -4.43 1.29
N PHE A 221 2.32 -3.56 0.32
CA PHE A 221 0.99 -3.45 -0.29
C PHE A 221 1.08 -3.81 -1.78
N ILE A 222 0.46 -4.93 -2.15
CA ILE A 222 0.59 -5.52 -3.50
C ILE A 222 -0.73 -5.35 -4.25
N ARG A 223 -0.68 -5.00 -5.54
CA ARG A 223 -1.89 -4.91 -6.37
C ARG A 223 -2.55 -6.27 -6.50
N THR A 224 -3.87 -6.32 -6.34
CA THR A 224 -4.64 -7.52 -6.72
C THR A 224 -4.54 -7.72 -8.23
N LEU A 225 -4.43 -8.96 -8.68
CA LEU A 225 -4.48 -9.27 -10.10
C LEU A 225 -5.83 -8.84 -10.69
N ASP A 226 -5.79 -8.17 -11.85
CA ASP A 226 -6.95 -8.02 -12.71
C ASP A 226 -7.29 -9.39 -13.30
N LEU A 227 -8.28 -10.07 -12.68
CA LEU A 227 -8.71 -11.41 -13.07
C LEU A 227 -9.13 -11.46 -14.54
N TRP A 228 -9.72 -10.39 -15.07
CA TRP A 228 -10.13 -10.36 -16.46
C TRP A 228 -8.91 -10.38 -17.38
N LYS A 229 -7.91 -9.52 -17.16
CA LYS A 229 -6.68 -9.53 -17.98
C LYS A 229 -5.95 -10.87 -17.90
N THR A 230 -5.86 -11.46 -16.70
CA THR A 230 -5.13 -12.72 -16.51
C THR A 230 -5.86 -13.92 -17.09
N TYR A 231 -7.17 -14.00 -16.95
CA TYR A 231 -7.94 -15.20 -17.31
C TYR A 231 -8.75 -15.08 -18.61
N LYS A 232 -8.83 -13.92 -19.27
CA LYS A 232 -9.62 -13.72 -20.51
C LYS A 232 -9.35 -14.79 -21.57
N TYR A 233 -8.10 -15.12 -21.86
CA TYR A 233 -7.78 -16.12 -22.89
C TYR A 233 -8.07 -17.56 -22.44
N LYS A 234 -7.92 -17.86 -21.14
CA LYS A 234 -8.32 -19.16 -20.58
C LYS A 234 -9.85 -19.33 -20.65
N LEU A 235 -10.59 -18.28 -20.30
CA LEU A 235 -12.06 -18.24 -20.40
C LEU A 235 -12.51 -18.39 -21.87
N LEU A 236 -11.84 -17.70 -22.79
CA LEU A 236 -12.13 -17.80 -24.22
C LEU A 236 -11.86 -19.22 -24.78
N SER A 237 -10.81 -19.89 -24.30
CA SER A 237 -10.54 -21.29 -24.64
C SER A 237 -11.67 -22.22 -24.18
N ILE A 238 -12.19 -22.01 -22.96
CA ILE A 238 -13.34 -22.77 -22.44
C ILE A 238 -14.58 -22.54 -23.31
N PHE A 239 -14.86 -21.28 -23.70
CA PHE A 239 -15.98 -20.99 -24.61
C PHE A 239 -15.84 -21.65 -25.98
N LEU A 240 -14.62 -21.74 -26.53
CA LEU A 240 -14.37 -22.44 -27.79
C LEU A 240 -14.64 -23.95 -27.67
N ILE A 241 -14.24 -24.59 -26.57
CA ILE A 241 -14.50 -26.01 -26.31
C ILE A 241 -16.01 -26.28 -26.19
N ILE A 242 -16.73 -25.43 -25.45
CA ILE A 242 -18.19 -25.53 -25.32
C ILE A 242 -18.86 -25.33 -26.68
N GLY A 243 -18.40 -24.35 -27.48
CA GLY A 243 -18.89 -24.13 -28.84
C GLY A 243 -18.67 -25.34 -29.75
N LEU A 244 -17.50 -25.98 -29.68
CA LEU A 244 -17.19 -27.20 -30.43
C LEU A 244 -18.13 -28.36 -30.04
N LEU A 245 -18.38 -28.55 -28.74
CA LEU A 245 -19.32 -29.57 -28.25
C LEU A 245 -20.74 -29.34 -28.78
N ILE A 246 -21.19 -28.09 -28.83
CA ILE A 246 -22.50 -27.72 -29.40
C ILE A 246 -22.54 -28.03 -30.90
N VAL A 247 -21.50 -27.70 -31.66
CA VAL A 247 -21.42 -28.00 -33.10
C VAL A 247 -21.45 -29.51 -33.35
N LEU A 248 -20.70 -30.29 -32.57
CA LEU A 248 -20.70 -31.76 -32.64
C LEU A 248 -22.08 -32.33 -32.33
N PHE A 249 -22.78 -31.77 -31.34
CA PHE A 249 -24.16 -32.14 -31.02
C PHE A 249 -25.11 -31.89 -32.21
N PHE A 250 -25.05 -30.71 -32.82
CA PHE A 250 -25.88 -30.40 -34.00
C PHE A 250 -25.55 -31.31 -35.19
N PHE A 251 -24.26 -31.61 -35.42
CA PHE A 251 -23.84 -32.51 -36.48
C PHE A 251 -24.35 -33.94 -36.25
N ALA A 252 -24.23 -34.44 -35.01
CA ALA A 252 -24.77 -35.75 -34.62
C ALA A 252 -26.30 -35.79 -34.80
N ARG A 253 -27.01 -34.74 -34.37
CA ARG A 253 -28.46 -34.61 -34.52
C ARG A 253 -28.91 -34.54 -35.98
N ARG A 254 -28.15 -33.85 -36.84
CA ARG A 254 -28.44 -33.78 -38.28
C ARG A 254 -28.20 -35.12 -38.97
N ARG A 255 -27.18 -35.87 -38.56
CA ARG A 255 -26.83 -37.16 -39.17
C ARG A 255 -27.77 -38.29 -38.74
N ASN A 256 -28.25 -38.28 -37.49
CA ASN A 256 -29.18 -39.28 -36.99
C ASN A 256 -30.16 -38.68 -35.99
N SER A 257 -31.32 -38.22 -36.45
CA SER A 257 -32.29 -37.50 -35.62
C SER A 257 -32.91 -38.33 -34.50
N ASN A 258 -32.91 -39.66 -34.64
CA ASN A 258 -33.53 -40.59 -33.69
C ASN A 258 -32.51 -41.15 -32.67
N GLY A 259 -31.24 -40.77 -32.78
CA GLY A 259 -30.20 -41.14 -31.82
C GLY A 259 -30.23 -40.28 -30.55
N ASN A 260 -29.75 -40.83 -29.43
CA ASN A 260 -29.57 -40.12 -28.16
C ASN A 260 -28.37 -39.14 -28.21
N ASN A 261 -28.36 -38.22 -29.19
CA ASN A 261 -27.25 -37.31 -29.44
C ASN A 261 -26.96 -36.37 -28.26
N ILE A 262 -27.94 -36.18 -27.36
CA ILE A 262 -27.78 -35.44 -26.10
C ILE A 262 -26.71 -36.05 -25.18
N ALA A 263 -26.46 -37.36 -25.30
CA ALA A 263 -25.44 -38.06 -24.53
C ALA A 263 -24.02 -37.50 -24.77
N ILE A 264 -23.75 -36.91 -25.95
CA ILE A 264 -22.46 -36.28 -26.27
C ILE A 264 -22.24 -35.03 -25.40
N LEU A 265 -23.28 -34.20 -25.24
CA LEU A 265 -23.21 -33.01 -24.39
C LEU A 265 -23.13 -33.40 -22.91
N GLN A 266 -23.95 -34.37 -22.47
CA GLN A 266 -23.94 -34.86 -21.10
C GLN A 266 -22.58 -35.44 -20.72
N LEU A 267 -21.99 -36.31 -21.56
CA LEU A 267 -20.68 -36.89 -21.32
C LEU A 267 -19.58 -35.81 -21.28
N GLY A 268 -19.63 -34.83 -22.19
CA GLY A 268 -18.69 -33.71 -22.20
C GLY A 268 -18.75 -32.85 -20.93
N LEU A 269 -19.96 -32.58 -20.42
CA LEU A 269 -20.17 -31.84 -19.17
C LEU A 269 -19.72 -32.63 -17.95
N ILE A 270 -20.00 -33.94 -17.89
CA ILE A 270 -19.54 -34.81 -16.80
C ILE A 270 -18.01 -34.88 -16.73
N ILE A 271 -17.35 -35.02 -17.88
CA ILE A 271 -15.87 -35.03 -17.93
C ILE A 271 -15.31 -33.66 -17.51
N PHE A 272 -15.93 -32.56 -17.96
CA PHE A 272 -15.52 -31.22 -17.57
C PHE A 272 -15.66 -31.00 -16.05
N ASP A 273 -16.80 -31.36 -15.47
CA ASP A 273 -17.08 -31.27 -14.03
C ASP A 273 -16.03 -32.03 -13.22
N LEU A 274 -15.77 -33.29 -13.58
CA LEU A 274 -14.75 -34.12 -12.96
C LEU A 274 -13.34 -33.50 -13.04
N VAL A 275 -12.97 -32.95 -14.20
CA VAL A 275 -11.65 -32.31 -14.38
C VAL A 275 -11.54 -31.05 -13.53
N ILE A 276 -12.59 -30.24 -13.46
CA ILE A 276 -12.61 -29.02 -12.64
C ILE A 276 -12.49 -29.38 -11.16
N ASP A 277 -13.25 -30.37 -10.68
CA ASP A 277 -13.20 -30.79 -9.27
C ASP A 277 -11.81 -31.32 -8.89
N ILE A 278 -11.23 -32.21 -9.71
CA ILE A 278 -9.87 -32.73 -9.47
C ILE A 278 -8.84 -31.60 -9.48
N THR A 279 -8.95 -30.67 -10.44
CA THR A 279 -8.03 -29.53 -10.55
C THR A 279 -8.19 -28.62 -9.33
N PHE A 280 -9.41 -28.32 -8.92
CA PHE A 280 -9.70 -27.48 -7.77
C PHE A 280 -9.13 -28.09 -6.49
N VAL A 281 -9.33 -29.39 -6.26
CA VAL A 281 -8.77 -30.10 -5.11
C VAL A 281 -7.25 -30.09 -5.16
N ASN A 282 -6.62 -30.38 -6.31
CA ASN A 282 -5.17 -30.48 -6.37
C ASN A 282 -4.45 -29.12 -6.19
N TYR A 283 -5.04 -28.04 -6.71
CA TYR A 283 -4.41 -26.72 -6.68
C TYR A 283 -4.87 -25.82 -5.54
N ASN A 284 -6.13 -25.91 -5.09
CA ASN A 284 -6.73 -24.96 -4.14
C ASN A 284 -7.25 -25.62 -2.85
N ALA A 285 -7.15 -26.95 -2.66
CA ALA A 285 -7.63 -27.59 -1.43
C ALA A 285 -6.92 -27.12 -0.16
N LYS A 286 -5.72 -26.55 -0.29
CA LYS A 286 -5.01 -25.97 0.85
C LYS A 286 -5.66 -24.65 1.30
N ASP A 287 -6.19 -23.85 0.38
CA ASP A 287 -6.75 -22.53 0.65
C ASP A 287 -8.10 -22.57 1.36
N VAL A 288 -8.77 -23.73 1.37
CA VAL A 288 -10.05 -23.96 2.07
C VAL A 288 -9.89 -25.11 3.07
N PRO A 289 -9.45 -24.86 4.31
CA PRO A 289 -9.18 -25.91 5.31
C PRO A 289 -10.39 -26.80 5.62
N VAL A 290 -11.61 -26.30 5.40
CA VAL A 290 -12.88 -27.05 5.53
C VAL A 290 -12.96 -28.24 4.57
N LEU A 291 -12.26 -28.21 3.43
CA LEU A 291 -12.24 -29.31 2.47
C LEU A 291 -11.24 -30.42 2.84
N TYR A 292 -10.33 -30.17 3.78
CA TYR A 292 -9.29 -31.14 4.18
C TYR A 292 -9.77 -32.11 5.26
N PHE A 293 -10.72 -31.67 6.09
CA PHE A 293 -11.37 -32.52 7.07
C PHE A 293 -12.76 -32.88 6.56
N PRO A 294 -12.98 -34.10 6.03
CA PRO A 294 -14.34 -34.59 5.86
C PRO A 294 -14.93 -34.71 7.27
N ARG A 295 -15.67 -33.69 7.73
CA ARG A 295 -16.63 -33.93 8.81
C ARG A 295 -17.66 -34.89 8.24
N TYR A 296 -17.80 -36.01 8.93
CA TYR A 296 -18.69 -37.13 8.59
C TYR A 296 -20.15 -36.72 8.29
N ASP A 297 -20.54 -35.49 8.61
CA ASP A 297 -21.88 -34.93 8.39
C ASP A 297 -22.14 -34.49 6.94
N ASN A 298 -21.11 -34.21 6.12
CA ASN A 298 -21.31 -33.72 4.74
C ASN A 298 -21.54 -34.83 3.70
N PHE A 299 -21.34 -36.10 4.06
CA PHE A 299 -21.60 -37.22 3.14
C PHE A 299 -23.10 -37.48 2.91
N ASN A 300 -23.99 -36.89 3.73
CA ASN A 300 -25.44 -37.03 3.59
C ASN A 300 -26.11 -35.94 2.73
N PHE A 301 -25.41 -34.87 2.35
CA PHE A 301 -26.02 -33.80 1.55
C PHE A 301 -26.07 -34.10 0.04
N HIS A 302 -25.25 -35.05 -0.44
CA HIS A 302 -25.15 -35.33 -1.88
C HIS A 302 -26.15 -36.38 -2.40
N LEU A 303 -26.94 -37.02 -1.53
CA LEU A 303 -27.90 -38.07 -1.87
C LEU A 303 -29.38 -37.63 -1.87
N LEU A 304 -29.66 -36.34 -1.64
CA LEU A 304 -31.03 -35.82 -1.52
C LEU A 304 -31.55 -35.02 -2.73
N PHE A 305 -30.78 -34.90 -3.81
CA PHE A 305 -31.19 -34.13 -5.01
C PHE A 305 -31.32 -34.93 -6.31
N PHE A 306 -31.37 -36.26 -6.24
CA PHE A 306 -31.75 -37.11 -7.38
C PHE A 306 -32.88 -38.07 -7.01
N HIS A 307 -34.11 -37.53 -6.97
CA HIS A 307 -35.33 -38.24 -7.35
C HIS A 307 -36.25 -37.28 -8.11
#